data_AF-A0A6L7WK43-F1
#
_entry.id   AF-A0A6L7WK43-F1
#
_cell.length_a   1.000
_cell.length_b   1.000
_cell.length_c   1.000
_cell.angle_alpha   90.00
_cell.angle_beta   90.00
_cell.angle_gamma   90.00
#
_symmetry.space_group_name_H-M   'P 1'
#
loop_
_entity.id
_entity.type
_entity.pdbx_description
1 polymer ?
#
loop_
_entity_poly.entity_id
_entity_poly.type
_entity_poly.pdbx_seq_one_letter_code
_entity_poly.pdbx_strand_id
1 'polypeptide(L)'
;MFGSAAATRVTGWRTRPNAHIRLADLDWPLLDWVRYMVAIHIVRLFAGTLFRGTPIWSAYLRLNGARVGRRVYVNSLGVSDHNLLEFGDDVVIGGDVHLSGHTVEGGIVKTASVRLGNHVTVGLGSVIGIGVTIGPDVQIGALSLVPKHVTLDGGRVYVGVPARPLATDASTAEARESSTARAGD
;
A
#
# COMPACT_ATOMS: atom_id res chain seq x y z
N MET A 1 12.71 -24.65 9.53
CA MET A 1 11.51 -24.54 10.39
C MET A 1 10.46 -23.76 9.60
N PHE A 2 9.34 -24.39 9.25
CA PHE A 2 8.37 -23.91 8.26
C PHE A 2 7.64 -22.66 8.78
N GLY A 3 7.91 -21.50 8.17
CA GLY A 3 7.33 -20.23 8.58
C GLY A 3 6.33 -19.70 7.56
N SER A 4 5.09 -20.21 7.58
CA SER A 4 3.95 -19.61 6.89
C SER A 4 3.60 -18.23 7.49
N ALA A 5 2.70 -17.47 6.89
CA ALA A 5 2.16 -16.20 7.43
C ALA A 5 1.78 -16.28 8.93
N ALA A 6 1.29 -17.45 9.38
CA ALA A 6 0.98 -17.72 10.78
C ALA A 6 2.22 -17.71 11.68
N ALA A 7 3.37 -18.19 11.20
CA ALA A 7 4.62 -18.14 11.94
C ALA A 7 5.10 -16.70 12.13
N THR A 8 4.97 -15.80 11.16
CA THR A 8 5.32 -14.37 11.34
C THR A 8 4.57 -13.74 12.53
N ARG A 9 3.31 -14.13 12.74
CA ARG A 9 2.49 -13.64 13.85
C ARG A 9 2.78 -14.36 15.18
N VAL A 10 3.07 -15.66 15.14
CA VAL A 10 3.33 -16.50 16.32
C VAL A 10 4.77 -16.33 16.84
N THR A 11 5.76 -16.20 15.97
CA THR A 11 7.16 -15.99 16.34
C THR A 11 7.50 -14.52 16.60
N GLY A 12 6.58 -13.60 16.33
CA GLY A 12 6.77 -12.16 16.49
C GLY A 12 7.81 -11.56 15.52
N TRP A 13 8.36 -12.35 14.61
CA TRP A 13 9.37 -11.90 13.67
C TRP A 13 8.78 -10.88 12.69
N ARG A 14 9.43 -9.72 12.55
CA ARG A 14 9.06 -8.64 11.63
C ARG A 14 10.28 -8.12 10.90
N THR A 15 10.09 -7.79 9.62
CA THR A 15 11.06 -6.97 8.88
C THR A 15 11.22 -5.64 9.60
N ARG A 16 12.45 -5.26 9.92
CA ARG A 16 12.71 -3.99 10.58
C ARG A 16 12.37 -2.84 9.62
N PRO A 17 11.59 -1.83 10.03
CA PRO A 17 11.44 -0.63 9.22
C PRO A 17 12.78 0.10 9.13
N ASN A 18 13.02 0.80 8.03
CA ASN A 18 14.25 1.59 7.78
C ASN A 18 15.53 0.74 7.79
N ALA A 19 15.44 -0.55 7.45
CA ALA A 19 16.61 -1.41 7.32
C ALA A 19 17.28 -1.24 5.94
N HIS A 20 18.61 -1.34 5.95
CA HIS A 20 19.47 -1.38 4.77
C HIS A 20 20.21 -2.72 4.76
N ILE A 21 19.75 -3.66 3.95
CA ILE A 21 20.27 -5.03 3.92
C ILE A 21 21.04 -5.20 2.61
N ARG A 22 22.33 -5.53 2.68
CA ARG A 22 23.15 -5.74 1.48
C ARG A 22 22.92 -7.14 0.92
N LEU A 23 22.63 -7.23 -0.37
CA LEU A 23 22.39 -8.52 -1.04
C LEU A 23 23.64 -9.40 -1.06
N ALA A 24 24.82 -8.80 -1.19
CA ALA A 24 26.09 -9.53 -1.24
C ALA A 24 26.44 -10.23 0.07
N ASP A 25 25.90 -9.76 1.21
CA ASP A 25 26.28 -10.25 2.52
C ASP A 25 25.63 -11.61 2.83
N LEU A 26 24.53 -11.97 2.15
CA LEU A 26 23.78 -13.23 2.33
C LEU A 26 23.52 -13.59 3.81
N ASP A 27 23.29 -12.56 4.62
CA ASP A 27 23.13 -12.68 6.07
C ASP A 27 21.73 -13.17 6.45
N TRP A 28 21.58 -13.56 7.72
CA TRP A 28 20.29 -14.05 8.23
C TRP A 28 19.13 -13.06 8.04
N PRO A 29 19.28 -11.74 8.28
CA PRO A 29 18.26 -10.75 7.93
C PRO A 29 17.79 -10.83 6.49
N LEU A 30 18.72 -10.94 5.52
CA LEU A 30 18.35 -11.09 4.12
C LEU A 30 17.61 -12.39 3.88
N LEU A 31 18.12 -13.52 4.36
CA LEU A 31 17.53 -14.84 4.14
C LEU A 31 16.13 -14.94 4.75
N ASP A 32 15.92 -14.37 5.93
CA ASP A 32 14.61 -14.31 6.56
C ASP A 32 13.62 -13.44 5.77
N TRP A 33 14.06 -12.28 5.29
CA TRP A 33 13.25 -11.43 4.42
C TRP A 33 12.90 -12.14 3.10
N VAL A 34 13.88 -12.77 2.44
CA VAL A 34 13.66 -13.56 1.21
C VAL A 34 12.68 -14.70 1.46
N ARG A 35 12.85 -15.46 2.54
CA ARG A 35 11.94 -16.56 2.93
C ARG A 35 10.51 -16.05 3.09
N TYR A 36 10.33 -14.93 3.77
CA TYR A 36 9.03 -14.30 3.95
C TYR A 36 8.43 -13.84 2.61
N MET A 37 9.25 -13.20 1.77
CA MET A 37 8.83 -12.77 0.43
C MET A 37 8.41 -13.95 -0.44
N VAL A 38 9.16 -15.06 -0.44
CA VAL A 38 8.82 -16.28 -1.17
C VAL A 38 7.49 -16.86 -0.69
N ALA A 39 7.26 -16.92 0.63
CA ALA A 39 6.01 -17.43 1.18
C ALA A 39 4.79 -16.61 0.70
N ILE A 40 4.88 -15.28 0.69
CA ILE A 40 3.82 -14.41 0.17
C ILE A 40 3.63 -14.59 -1.34
N HIS A 41 4.72 -14.72 -2.10
CA HIS A 41 4.66 -14.90 -3.55
C HIS A 41 3.99 -16.21 -3.95
N ILE A 42 4.22 -17.30 -3.20
CA ILE A 42 3.52 -18.58 -3.45
C ILE A 42 2.01 -18.39 -3.33
N VAL A 43 1.52 -17.78 -2.24
CA VAL A 43 0.08 -17.53 -2.07
C VAL A 43 -0.46 -16.60 -3.15
N ARG A 44 0.31 -15.56 -3.51
CA ARG A 44 -0.04 -14.65 -4.62
C ARG A 44 -0.27 -15.41 -5.93
N LEU A 45 0.60 -16.37 -6.26
CA LEU A 45 0.52 -17.12 -7.53
C LEU A 45 -0.66 -18.08 -7.57
N PHE A 46 -0.91 -18.82 -6.49
CA PHE A 46 -1.94 -19.87 -6.49
C PHE A 46 -3.34 -19.38 -6.07
N ALA A 47 -3.42 -18.39 -5.20
CA ALA A 47 -4.67 -17.92 -4.60
C ALA A 47 -4.99 -16.45 -4.92
N GLY A 48 -3.98 -15.64 -5.26
CA GLY A 48 -4.15 -14.20 -5.45
C GLY A 48 -5.23 -13.83 -6.46
N THR A 49 -5.24 -14.45 -7.64
CA THR A 49 -6.20 -14.12 -8.71
C THR A 49 -7.65 -14.38 -8.32
N LEU A 50 -7.90 -15.41 -7.49
CA LEU A 50 -9.25 -15.80 -7.06
C LEU A 50 -9.78 -14.92 -5.93
N PHE A 51 -8.89 -14.46 -5.04
CA PHE A 51 -9.30 -13.76 -3.82
C PHE A 51 -9.06 -12.25 -3.84
N ARG A 52 -8.26 -11.70 -4.77
CA ARG A 52 -8.10 -10.24 -4.90
C ARG A 52 -9.46 -9.57 -5.07
N GLY A 53 -9.65 -8.42 -4.44
CA GLY A 53 -10.94 -7.74 -4.44
C GLY A 53 -12.00 -8.45 -3.59
N THR A 54 -11.62 -9.30 -2.65
CA THR A 54 -12.56 -9.85 -1.66
C THR A 54 -12.11 -9.49 -0.24
N PRO A 55 -13.02 -9.48 0.75
CA PRO A 55 -12.64 -9.29 2.15
C PRO A 55 -11.63 -10.33 2.67
N ILE A 56 -11.57 -11.51 2.04
CA ILE A 56 -10.60 -12.58 2.36
C ILE A 56 -9.17 -12.09 2.11
N TRP A 57 -8.94 -11.30 1.05
CA TRP A 57 -7.61 -10.76 0.75
C TRP A 57 -7.14 -9.80 1.84
N SER A 58 -8.01 -8.91 2.32
CA SER A 58 -7.70 -8.02 3.45
C SER A 58 -7.42 -8.81 4.74
N ALA A 59 -8.12 -9.92 4.99
CA ALA A 59 -7.82 -10.81 6.11
C ALA A 59 -6.45 -11.49 5.98
N TYR A 60 -6.09 -11.93 4.77
CA TYR A 60 -4.77 -12.49 4.46
C TYR A 60 -3.64 -11.47 4.70
N LEU A 61 -3.80 -10.21 4.30
CA LEU A 61 -2.82 -9.16 4.59
C LEU A 61 -2.62 -8.99 6.11
N ARG A 62 -3.72 -8.96 6.88
CA ARG A 62 -3.65 -8.89 8.35
C ARG A 62 -2.93 -10.09 8.94
N LEU A 63 -3.15 -11.30 8.40
CA LEU A 63 -2.49 -12.52 8.86
C LEU A 63 -0.97 -12.44 8.68
N ASN A 64 -0.50 -11.84 7.58
CA ASN A 64 0.92 -11.63 7.28
C ASN A 64 1.55 -10.43 8.03
N GLY A 65 0.79 -9.78 8.92
CA GLY A 65 1.31 -8.76 9.83
C GLY A 65 1.00 -7.32 9.44
N ALA A 66 0.26 -7.07 8.36
CA ALA A 66 -0.24 -5.74 8.03
C ALA A 66 -1.24 -5.25 9.07
N ARG A 67 -1.21 -3.94 9.34
CA ARG A 67 -2.24 -3.26 10.13
C ARG A 67 -3.28 -2.74 9.15
N VAL A 68 -4.42 -3.41 9.03
CA VAL A 68 -5.46 -3.05 8.08
C VAL A 68 -6.76 -2.77 8.83
N GLY A 69 -7.28 -1.55 8.68
CA GLY A 69 -8.54 -1.09 9.28
C GLY A 69 -9.78 -1.79 8.74
N ARG A 70 -10.96 -1.26 9.05
CA ARG A 70 -12.27 -1.81 8.64
C ARG A 70 -12.63 -1.37 7.23
N ARG A 71 -13.44 -2.19 6.54
CA ARG A 71 -13.96 -1.91 5.18
C ARG A 71 -12.86 -1.57 4.15
N VAL A 72 -11.70 -2.23 4.30
CA VAL A 72 -10.58 -2.09 3.35
C VAL A 72 -10.75 -3.09 2.20
N TYR A 73 -10.65 -2.58 0.97
CA TYR A 73 -10.75 -3.34 -0.26
C TYR A 73 -9.44 -3.28 -1.04
N VAL A 74 -8.87 -4.44 -1.38
CA VAL A 74 -7.58 -4.52 -2.09
C VAL A 74 -7.72 -5.39 -3.34
N ASN A 75 -7.69 -4.75 -4.51
CA ASN A 75 -7.79 -5.41 -5.81
C ASN A 75 -6.43 -5.60 -6.51
N SER A 76 -5.34 -5.64 -5.74
CA SER A 76 -3.98 -5.72 -6.27
C SER A 76 -3.18 -6.87 -5.69
N LEU A 77 -2.38 -7.47 -6.57
CA LEU A 77 -1.40 -8.50 -6.24
C LEU A 77 0.01 -7.92 -6.04
N GLY A 78 0.23 -6.68 -6.47
CA GLY A 78 1.48 -5.93 -6.28
C GLY A 78 1.67 -5.37 -4.86
N VAL A 79 0.96 -5.92 -3.87
CA VAL A 79 1.07 -5.53 -2.47
C VAL A 79 2.01 -6.49 -1.73
N SER A 80 3.20 -6.03 -1.37
CA SER A 80 4.23 -6.83 -0.68
C SER A 80 4.61 -6.27 0.69
N ASP A 81 5.42 -7.02 1.44
CA ASP A 81 5.92 -6.62 2.76
C ASP A 81 4.81 -6.25 3.74
N HIS A 82 3.79 -7.10 3.81
CA HIS A 82 2.56 -6.84 4.58
C HIS A 82 2.87 -6.35 6.01
N ASN A 83 3.85 -6.94 6.69
CA ASN A 83 4.32 -6.52 8.02
C ASN A 83 4.86 -5.07 8.14
N LEU A 84 5.07 -4.34 7.03
CA LEU A 84 5.45 -2.93 6.96
C LEU A 84 4.29 -2.00 6.53
N LEU A 85 3.10 -2.55 6.28
CA LEU A 85 1.95 -1.80 5.76
C LEU A 85 0.95 -1.45 6.86
N GLU A 86 0.50 -0.20 6.83
CA GLU A 86 -0.55 0.30 7.72
C GLU A 86 -1.63 1.02 6.91
N PHE A 87 -2.86 0.52 6.93
CA PHE A 87 -4.04 1.08 6.27
C PHE A 87 -5.10 1.43 7.31
N GLY A 88 -5.64 2.65 7.22
CA GLY A 88 -6.79 3.10 7.99
C GLY A 88 -8.10 2.39 7.62
N ASP A 89 -9.21 2.95 8.11
CA ASP A 89 -10.56 2.50 7.76
C ASP A 89 -10.97 3.01 6.36
N ASP A 90 -11.78 2.24 5.63
CA ASP A 90 -12.36 2.59 4.32
C ASP A 90 -11.33 2.89 3.22
N VAL A 91 -10.22 2.14 3.23
CA VAL A 91 -9.18 2.24 2.20
C VAL A 91 -9.54 1.38 0.98
N VAL A 92 -9.38 1.94 -0.22
CA VAL A 92 -9.57 1.24 -1.49
C VAL A 92 -8.26 1.23 -2.28
N ILE A 93 -7.75 0.05 -2.58
CA ILE A 93 -6.59 -0.15 -3.46
C ILE A 93 -7.09 -0.72 -4.79
N GLY A 94 -6.90 0.05 -5.87
CA GLY A 94 -7.27 -0.30 -7.23
C GLY A 94 -6.53 -1.51 -7.80
N GLY A 95 -6.88 -1.88 -9.03
CA GLY A 95 -6.21 -2.94 -9.77
C GLY A 95 -4.79 -2.58 -10.16
N ASP A 96 -3.89 -3.57 -10.21
CA ASP A 96 -2.50 -3.44 -10.70
C ASP A 96 -1.66 -2.32 -10.05
N VAL A 97 -1.99 -1.96 -8.81
CA VAL A 97 -1.20 -1.07 -7.96
C VAL A 97 0.05 -1.79 -7.46
N HIS A 98 1.19 -1.10 -7.55
CA HIS A 98 2.43 -1.50 -6.90
C HIS A 98 2.57 -0.78 -5.56
N LEU A 99 2.56 -1.53 -4.46
CA LEU A 99 2.71 -1.02 -3.11
C LEU A 99 3.59 -1.99 -2.32
N SER A 100 4.80 -1.54 -1.99
CA SER A 100 5.82 -2.36 -1.35
C SER A 100 6.40 -1.63 -0.15
N GLY A 101 6.75 -2.38 0.89
CA GLY A 101 7.54 -1.88 2.03
C GLY A 101 9.05 -1.90 1.77
N HIS A 102 9.49 -2.34 0.60
CA HIS A 102 10.89 -2.37 0.21
C HIS A 102 11.16 -1.86 -1.22
N THR A 103 12.40 -1.45 -1.46
CA THR A 103 12.96 -1.19 -2.78
C THR A 103 14.38 -1.74 -2.81
N VAL A 104 14.86 -2.14 -3.99
CA VAL A 104 16.23 -2.62 -4.16
C VAL A 104 16.97 -1.61 -5.03
N GLU A 105 18.00 -1.00 -4.47
CA GLU A 105 18.80 0.04 -5.13
C GLU A 105 20.27 -0.19 -4.85
N GLY A 106 21.10 -0.26 -5.90
CA GLY A 106 22.55 -0.42 -5.74
C GLY A 106 22.95 -1.67 -4.96
N GLY A 107 22.21 -2.77 -5.09
CA GLY A 107 22.46 -4.02 -4.36
C GLY A 107 22.04 -4.00 -2.89
N ILE A 108 21.29 -2.97 -2.45
CA ILE A 108 20.79 -2.83 -1.08
C ILE A 108 19.27 -2.93 -1.09
N VAL A 109 18.73 -3.86 -0.30
CA VAL A 109 17.30 -3.89 0.06
C VAL A 109 17.07 -2.82 1.11
N LYS A 110 16.37 -1.75 0.72
CA LYS A 110 15.94 -0.68 1.62
C LYS A 110 14.49 -0.92 1.97
N THR A 111 14.16 -0.89 3.25
CA THR A 111 12.80 -1.10 3.74
C THR A 111 12.28 0.15 4.43
N ALA A 112 11.01 0.46 4.31
CA ALA A 112 10.35 1.52 5.06
C ALA A 112 8.85 1.27 5.11
N SER A 113 8.21 1.64 6.22
CA SER A 113 6.76 1.47 6.37
C SER A 113 5.98 2.39 5.42
N VAL A 114 4.85 1.90 4.92
CA VAL A 114 3.90 2.68 4.13
C VAL A 114 2.61 2.81 4.93
N ARG A 115 2.15 4.06 5.10
CA ARG A 115 0.99 4.39 5.92
C ARG A 115 -0.08 5.08 5.07
N LEU A 116 -1.28 4.54 5.04
CA LEU A 116 -2.46 5.13 4.42
C LEU A 116 -3.46 5.49 5.51
N GLY A 117 -3.91 6.75 5.54
CA GLY A 117 -4.95 7.23 6.44
C GLY A 117 -6.33 6.62 6.15
N ASN A 118 -7.34 7.11 6.85
CA ASN A 118 -8.73 6.71 6.61
C ASN A 118 -9.23 7.26 5.26
N HIS A 119 -10.16 6.55 4.63
CA HIS A 119 -10.85 7.00 3.41
C HIS A 119 -9.89 7.28 2.24
N VAL A 120 -8.76 6.59 2.18
CA VAL A 120 -7.78 6.74 1.09
C VAL A 120 -8.16 5.84 -0.09
N THR A 121 -8.17 6.39 -1.29
CA THR A 121 -8.32 5.64 -2.53
C THR A 121 -7.06 5.70 -3.37
N VAL A 122 -6.53 4.55 -3.78
CA VAL A 122 -5.38 4.44 -4.68
C VAL A 122 -5.86 3.95 -6.04
N GLY A 123 -5.76 4.82 -7.05
CA GLY A 123 -6.19 4.54 -8.41
C GLY A 123 -5.39 3.41 -9.08
N LEU A 124 -6.02 2.73 -10.03
CA LEU A 124 -5.44 1.57 -10.72
C LEU A 124 -4.09 1.88 -11.36
N GLY A 125 -3.18 0.89 -11.36
CA GLY A 125 -1.85 1.00 -11.96
C GLY A 125 -0.91 1.99 -11.28
N SER A 126 -1.28 2.56 -10.13
CA SER A 126 -0.44 3.51 -9.41
C SER A 126 0.73 2.81 -8.72
N VAL A 127 1.81 3.56 -8.51
CA VAL A 127 3.01 3.10 -7.80
C VAL A 127 3.19 3.95 -6.54
N ILE A 128 3.19 3.29 -5.39
CA ILE A 128 3.43 3.91 -4.09
C ILE A 128 4.85 3.57 -3.64
N GLY A 129 5.70 4.58 -3.52
CA GLY A 129 7.06 4.42 -3.01
C GLY A 129 7.13 3.97 -1.55
N ILE A 130 8.27 3.42 -1.15
CA ILE A 130 8.52 3.07 0.26
C ILE A 130 8.54 4.33 1.14
N GLY A 131 8.18 4.18 2.42
CA GLY A 131 8.27 5.29 3.38
C GLY A 131 7.21 6.36 3.19
N VAL A 132 6.21 6.14 2.33
CA VAL A 132 5.13 7.10 2.07
C VAL A 132 4.14 7.13 3.23
N THR A 133 3.72 8.33 3.61
CA THR A 133 2.59 8.54 4.51
C THR A 133 1.52 9.36 3.79
N ILE A 134 0.31 8.82 3.69
CA ILE A 134 -0.83 9.48 3.06
C ILE A 134 -1.83 9.85 4.15
N GLY A 135 -2.20 11.13 4.23
CA GLY A 135 -3.24 11.63 5.14
C GLY A 135 -4.63 11.04 4.85
N PRO A 136 -5.62 11.29 5.72
CA PRO A 136 -6.99 10.84 5.49
C PRO A 136 -7.63 11.57 4.30
N ASP A 137 -8.68 10.97 3.72
CA ASP A 137 -9.49 11.57 2.65
C ASP A 137 -8.69 11.94 1.38
N VAL A 138 -7.64 11.16 1.08
CA VAL A 138 -6.81 11.34 -0.12
C VAL A 138 -7.23 10.42 -1.25
N GLN A 139 -7.24 10.96 -2.47
CA GLN A 139 -7.41 10.18 -3.69
C GLN A 139 -6.14 10.27 -4.55
N ILE A 140 -5.54 9.13 -4.87
CA ILE A 140 -4.47 9.02 -5.84
C ILE A 140 -5.08 8.64 -7.19
N GLY A 141 -4.88 9.47 -8.21
CA GLY A 141 -5.37 9.19 -9.56
C GLY A 141 -4.71 7.96 -10.17
N ALA A 142 -5.39 7.34 -11.13
CA ALA A 142 -4.85 6.19 -11.87
C ALA A 142 -3.48 6.49 -12.49
N LEU A 143 -2.63 5.46 -12.55
CA LEU A 143 -1.29 5.50 -13.17
C LEU A 143 -0.36 6.57 -12.56
N SER A 144 -0.60 6.98 -11.31
CA SER A 144 0.23 7.99 -10.63
C SER A 144 1.41 7.36 -9.91
N LEU A 145 2.51 8.10 -9.78
CA LEU A 145 3.70 7.70 -9.02
C LEU A 145 3.86 8.57 -7.78
N VAL A 146 3.63 8.02 -6.60
CA VAL A 146 3.97 8.69 -5.33
C VAL A 146 5.44 8.41 -5.00
N PRO A 147 6.32 9.43 -4.96
CA PRO A 147 7.74 9.23 -4.68
C PRO A 147 8.01 8.62 -3.30
N LYS A 148 9.20 8.08 -3.10
CA LYS A 148 9.61 7.48 -1.81
C LYS A 148 9.75 8.55 -0.74
N HIS A 149 9.46 8.21 0.51
CA HIS A 149 9.67 9.08 1.68
C HIS A 149 8.96 10.44 1.63
N VAL A 150 7.81 10.54 0.96
CA VAL A 150 6.98 11.75 0.96
C VAL A 150 5.78 11.60 1.88
N THR A 151 5.31 12.72 2.40
CA THR A 151 4.02 12.82 3.09
C THR A 151 3.05 13.57 2.21
N LEU A 152 1.86 13.00 2.02
CA LEU A 152 0.76 13.64 1.29
C LEU A 152 -0.27 14.17 2.31
N ASP A 153 -0.65 15.43 2.15
CA ASP A 153 -1.66 16.08 2.99
C ASP A 153 -3.03 15.47 2.74
N GLY A 154 -3.84 15.41 3.80
CA GLY A 154 -5.21 14.90 3.74
C GLY A 154 -6.16 15.76 2.90
N GLY A 155 -7.30 15.19 2.50
CA GLY A 155 -8.39 15.92 1.84
C GLY A 155 -8.07 16.41 0.42
N ARG A 156 -7.09 15.79 -0.27
CA ARG A 156 -6.62 16.23 -1.59
C ARG A 156 -6.63 15.08 -2.60
N VAL A 157 -6.70 15.46 -3.87
CA VAL A 157 -6.48 14.55 -4.99
C VAL A 157 -5.06 14.74 -5.52
N TYR A 158 -4.29 13.67 -5.67
CA TYR A 158 -2.95 13.69 -6.24
C TYR A 158 -2.92 12.91 -7.55
N VAL A 159 -2.31 13.46 -8.60
CA VAL A 159 -2.24 12.84 -9.93
C VAL A 159 -0.87 13.01 -10.57
N GLY A 160 -0.51 12.10 -11.48
CA GLY A 160 0.66 12.24 -12.38
C GLY A 160 1.92 11.50 -11.92
N VAL A 161 3.01 11.71 -12.68
CA VAL A 161 4.31 11.06 -12.49
C VAL A 161 5.41 12.14 -12.52
N PRO A 162 5.89 12.62 -11.36
CA PRO A 162 5.46 12.29 -10.00
C PRO A 162 4.09 12.88 -9.65
N ALA A 163 3.41 12.26 -8.69
CA ALA A 163 2.11 12.67 -8.22
C ALA A 163 2.18 14.06 -7.57
N ARG A 164 1.32 14.97 -8.03
CA ARG A 164 1.20 16.35 -7.55
C ARG A 164 -0.26 16.61 -7.15
N PRO A 165 -0.52 17.48 -6.18
CA PRO A 165 -1.89 17.84 -5.83
C PRO A 165 -2.56 18.47 -7.05
N LEU A 166 -3.74 17.96 -7.40
CA LEU A 166 -4.58 18.53 -8.44
C LEU A 166 -5.08 19.89 -7.94
N ALA A 167 -4.84 20.95 -8.73
CA ALA A 167 -5.41 22.25 -8.45
C ALA A 167 -6.94 22.12 -8.44
N THR A 168 -7.55 22.47 -7.32
CA THR A 168 -9.01 22.60 -7.25
C THR A 168 -9.28 24.05 -7.60
N ASP A 169 -9.62 24.33 -8.86
CA ASP A 169 -10.06 25.67 -9.23
C ASP A 169 -11.37 25.93 -8.47
N ALA A 170 -11.46 27.08 -7.78
CA ALA A 170 -12.64 27.45 -6.99
C ALA A 170 -13.95 27.34 -7.81
N SER A 171 -13.87 27.53 -9.13
CA SER A 171 -15.00 27.40 -10.06
C SER A 171 -15.59 25.99 -10.12
N THR A 172 -14.81 24.94 -9.86
CA THR A 172 -15.31 23.55 -9.88
C THR A 172 -16.00 23.16 -8.57
N ALA A 173 -15.65 23.81 -7.46
CA ALA A 173 -16.33 23.65 -6.18
C ALA A 173 -17.70 24.34 -6.18
N GLU A 174 -17.76 25.58 -6.68
CA GLU A 174 -19.02 26.33 -6.85
C GLU A 174 -19.99 25.65 -7.84
N ALA A 175 -19.47 25.01 -8.89
CA ALA A 175 -20.27 24.21 -9.82
C ALA A 175 -20.88 22.95 -9.17
N ARG A 176 -20.20 22.34 -8.19
CA ARG A 176 -20.71 21.18 -7.46
C ARG A 176 -21.75 21.56 -6.40
N GLU A 177 -21.58 22.69 -5.71
CA GLU A 177 -22.56 23.22 -4.76
C GLU A 177 -23.84 23.70 -5.47
N SER A 178 -23.72 24.36 -6.62
CA SER A 178 -24.88 24.78 -7.43
C SER A 178 -25.63 23.61 -8.08
N SER A 179 -24.92 22.53 -8.46
CA SER A 179 -25.55 21.31 -8.98
C SER A 179 -26.26 20.49 -7.91
N THR A 180 -25.79 20.50 -6.65
CA THR A 180 -26.45 19.82 -5.54
C THR A 180 -27.63 20.62 -4.99
N ALA A 181 -27.57 21.95 -5.03
CA ALA A 181 -28.71 22.82 -4.72
C ALA A 181 -29.86 22.68 -5.72
N ARG A 182 -29.58 22.45 -7.01
CA ARG A 182 -30.61 22.28 -8.07
C ARG A 182 -31.24 20.89 -8.15
N ALA A 183 -30.65 19.88 -7.51
CA ALA A 183 -31.16 18.51 -7.54
C ALA A 183 -32.10 18.18 -6.36
N GLY A 184 -32.33 19.15 -5.47
CA GLY A 184 -33.19 19.04 -4.28
C GLY A 184 -34.57 19.70 -4.41
N ASP A 185 -34.89 20.29 -5.57
CA ASP A 185 -36.22 20.83 -5.94
C ASP A 185 -36.94 19.86 -6.90
#